data_AF-A0A521UBZ6-F1
#
_entry.id   AF-A0A521UBZ6-F1
#
_cell.length_a   1.000
_cell.length_b   1.000
_cell.length_c   1.000
_cell.angle_alpha   90.00
_cell.angle_beta   90.00
_cell.angle_gamma   90.00
#
_symmetry.space_group_name_H-M   'P 1'
#
loop_
_entity.id
_entity.type
_entity.pdbx_description
1 polymer ?
#
loop_
_entity_poly.entity_id
_entity_poly.type
_entity_poly.pdbx_seq_one_letter_code
_entity_poly.pdbx_strand_id
1 'polypeptide(L)'
;MKQAKPLQPYRPWTVDEDRELVRLQEEGLPARDIAGLLDRSAGAIRSRVQTLARPAPTTAYARWTASDDARLRSMIAGGSDSAAIGDAMGRSRGAIHSRALRLGLVPAPRRL
;
A
#
# COMPACT_ATOMS: atom_id res chain seq x y z
N MET A 1 2.41 41.39 -5.14
CA MET A 1 3.18 40.77 -4.02
C MET A 1 2.44 39.53 -3.56
N LYS A 2 3.01 38.32 -3.72
CA LYS A 2 2.40 37.10 -3.16
C LYS A 2 3.04 36.87 -1.80
N GLN A 3 2.30 37.08 -0.71
CA GLN A 3 2.80 36.85 0.64
C GLN A 3 3.18 35.37 0.78
N ALA A 4 4.41 35.10 1.25
CA ALA A 4 4.82 33.75 1.63
C ALA A 4 4.07 33.37 2.91
N LYS A 5 3.23 32.33 2.83
CA LYS A 5 2.51 31.78 3.98
C LYS A 5 3.54 31.13 4.93
N PRO A 6 3.51 31.40 6.25
CA PRO A 6 4.45 30.79 7.18
C PRO A 6 4.36 29.26 7.11
N LEU A 7 5.52 28.59 7.19
CA LEU A 7 5.60 27.15 7.26
C LEU A 7 5.00 26.72 8.61
N GLN A 8 3.76 26.23 8.55
CA GLN A 8 3.08 25.70 9.73
C GLN A 8 3.89 24.53 10.31
N PRO A 9 3.95 24.39 11.66
CA PRO A 9 4.62 23.26 12.29
C PRO A 9 4.04 21.93 11.79
N TYR A 10 4.90 20.92 11.65
CA TYR A 10 4.52 19.61 11.15
C TYR A 10 3.46 18.97 12.06
N ARG A 11 2.21 18.91 11.59
CA ARG A 11 1.10 18.21 12.24
C ARG A 11 0.87 16.87 11.53
N PRO A 12 1.16 15.72 12.17
CA PRO A 12 0.91 14.41 11.57
C PRO A 12 -0.59 14.23 11.30
N TRP A 13 -0.93 13.42 10.30
CA TRP A 13 -2.32 13.02 10.03
C TRP A 13 -2.74 11.91 10.99
N THR A 14 -3.91 12.05 11.62
CA THR A 14 -4.50 10.99 12.43
C THR A 14 -5.40 10.09 11.57
N VAL A 15 -5.69 8.89 12.09
CA VAL A 15 -6.63 7.95 11.45
C VAL A 15 -8.03 8.57 11.32
N ASP A 16 -8.46 9.35 12.31
CA ASP A 16 -9.78 10.00 12.27
C ASP A 16 -9.82 11.16 11.28
N GLU A 17 -8.73 11.92 11.15
CA GLU A 17 -8.62 12.92 10.07
C GLU A 17 -8.64 12.26 8.69
N ASP A 18 -8.00 11.10 8.51
CA ASP A 18 -8.05 10.37 7.24
C ASP A 18 -9.46 9.85 6.92
N ARG A 19 -10.17 9.31 7.92
CA ARG A 19 -11.56 8.85 7.76
C ARG A 19 -12.47 10.00 7.36
N GLU A 20 -12.34 11.13 8.05
CA GLU A 20 -13.14 12.30 7.77
C GLU A 20 -12.82 12.90 6.39
N LEU A 21 -11.54 12.92 6.00
CA LEU A 21 -11.11 13.33 4.67
C LEU A 21 -11.77 12.47 3.58
N VAL A 22 -11.75 11.15 3.74
CA VAL A 22 -12.37 10.22 2.78
C VAL A 22 -13.88 10.46 2.70
N ARG A 23 -14.55 10.56 3.85
CA ARG A 23 -16.00 10.83 3.92
C ARG A 23 -16.39 12.12 3.18
N LEU A 24 -15.71 13.24 3.48
CA LEU A 24 -16.01 14.53 2.86
C LEU A 24 -15.70 14.53 1.35
N GLN A 25 -14.72 13.74 0.93
CA GLN A 25 -14.41 13.58 -0.49
C GLN A 25 -15.46 12.74 -1.23
N GLU A 26 -16.00 11.69 -0.60
CA GLU A 26 -17.11 10.89 -1.11
C GLU A 26 -18.41 11.71 -1.22
N GLU A 27 -18.61 12.65 -0.29
CA GLU A 27 -19.69 13.66 -0.34
C GLU A 27 -19.48 14.72 -1.44
N GLY A 28 -18.34 14.70 -2.14
CA GLY A 28 -18.05 15.56 -3.28
C GLY A 28 -17.56 16.96 -2.93
N LEU A 29 -17.17 17.21 -1.67
CA LEU A 29 -16.70 18.53 -1.27
C LEU A 29 -15.35 18.88 -1.94
N PRO A 30 -15.17 20.12 -2.40
CA PRO A 30 -13.90 20.53 -2.98
C PRO A 30 -12.83 20.67 -1.89
N ALA A 31 -11.57 20.42 -2.25
CA ALA A 31 -10.45 20.40 -1.31
C ALA A 31 -10.27 21.68 -0.46
N ARG A 32 -10.80 22.82 -0.91
CA ARG A 32 -10.80 24.08 -0.14
C ARG A 32 -11.78 24.07 1.03
N ASP A 33 -12.91 23.41 0.90
CA ASP A 33 -13.97 23.37 1.92
C ASP A 33 -13.57 22.32 2.98
N ILE A 34 -13.06 21.17 2.51
CA ILE A 34 -12.42 20.14 3.37
C ILE A 34 -11.25 20.74 4.18
N ALA A 35 -10.45 21.61 3.56
CA ALA A 35 -9.34 22.28 4.24
C ALA A 35 -9.82 23.15 5.43
N GLY A 36 -10.94 23.86 5.26
CA GLY A 36 -11.57 24.61 6.35
C GLY A 36 -12.08 23.71 7.47
N LEU A 37 -12.72 22.59 7.12
CA LEU A 37 -13.28 21.64 8.10
C LEU A 37 -12.22 20.93 8.94
N LEU A 38 -11.06 20.59 8.35
CA LEU A 38 -9.97 19.88 9.04
C LEU A 38 -8.90 20.79 9.65
N ASP A 39 -9.06 22.11 9.51
CA ASP A 39 -8.04 23.11 9.84
C ASP A 39 -6.67 22.77 9.23
N ARG A 40 -6.68 22.51 7.91
CA ARG A 40 -5.51 22.16 7.11
C ARG A 40 -5.42 23.10 5.90
N SER A 41 -4.29 23.08 5.19
CA SER A 41 -4.19 23.78 3.91
C SER A 41 -4.77 22.94 2.78
N ALA A 42 -5.35 23.57 1.75
CA ALA A 42 -5.81 22.86 0.55
C ALA A 42 -4.69 22.06 -0.14
N GLY A 43 -3.43 22.49 -0.01
CA GLY A 43 -2.27 21.72 -0.47
C GLY A 43 -2.06 20.44 0.34
N ALA A 44 -2.20 20.50 1.66
CA ALA A 44 -2.13 19.32 2.54
C ALA A 44 -3.27 18.33 2.25
N ILE A 45 -4.49 18.82 2.00
CA ILE A 45 -5.63 17.99 1.57
C ILE A 45 -5.27 17.23 0.30
N ARG A 46 -4.88 17.93 -0.78
CA ARG A 46 -4.53 17.28 -2.06
C ARG A 46 -3.41 16.26 -1.92
N SER A 47 -2.37 16.59 -1.16
CA SER A 47 -1.25 15.67 -0.91
C SER A 47 -1.69 14.44 -0.12
N ARG A 48 -2.59 14.60 0.86
CA ARG A 48 -3.07 13.48 1.66
C ARG A 48 -4.01 12.58 0.89
N VAL A 49 -4.94 13.16 0.11
CA VAL A 49 -5.80 12.42 -0.83
C VAL A 49 -4.96 11.56 -1.76
N GLN A 50 -3.92 12.13 -2.38
CA GLN A 50 -3.02 11.36 -3.23
C GLN A 50 -2.31 10.25 -2.44
N THR A 51 -1.94 10.48 -1.18
CA THR A 51 -1.31 9.47 -0.33
C THR A 51 -2.28 8.33 0.03
N LEU A 52 -3.53 8.63 0.36
CA LEU A 52 -4.55 7.63 0.71
C LEU A 52 -5.05 6.86 -0.52
N ALA A 53 -5.05 7.50 -1.70
CA ALA A 53 -5.37 6.84 -2.96
C ALA A 53 -4.23 5.95 -3.49
N ARG A 54 -3.02 6.04 -2.93
CA ARG A 54 -1.94 5.13 -3.30
C ARG A 54 -2.27 3.74 -2.77
N PRO A 55 -2.17 2.69 -3.60
CA PRO A 55 -2.26 1.34 -3.11
C PRO A 55 -1.21 1.13 -2.02
N ALA A 56 -1.54 0.29 -1.03
CA ALA A 56 -0.63 -0.04 0.05
C ALA A 56 0.75 -0.43 -0.53
N PRO A 57 1.86 -0.04 0.13
CA PRO A 57 3.18 -0.38 -0.36
C PRO A 57 3.26 -1.87 -0.65
N THR A 58 3.61 -2.23 -1.89
CA THR A 58 3.73 -3.63 -2.28
C THR A 58 4.77 -4.30 -1.39
N THR A 59 4.47 -5.49 -0.86
CA THR A 59 5.45 -6.30 -0.13
C THR A 59 6.55 -6.88 -1.04
N ALA A 60 6.54 -6.51 -2.33
CA ALA A 60 7.49 -6.91 -3.35
C ALA A 60 8.97 -6.78 -2.92
N TYR A 61 9.31 -5.77 -2.12
CA TYR A 61 10.67 -5.56 -1.59
C TYR A 61 10.81 -5.87 -0.09
N ALA A 62 9.72 -6.28 0.57
CA ALA A 62 9.77 -6.63 1.99
C ALA A 62 10.55 -7.94 2.19
N ARG A 63 11.32 -8.02 3.28
CA ARG A 63 11.97 -9.26 3.68
C ARG A 63 10.91 -10.35 3.91
N TRP A 64 11.21 -11.56 3.47
CA TRP A 64 10.37 -12.73 3.74
C TRP A 64 10.41 -13.07 5.23
N THR A 65 9.22 -13.20 5.82
CA THR A 65 9.04 -13.61 7.22
C THR A 65 8.65 -15.08 7.30
N ALA A 66 8.73 -15.67 8.51
CA ALA A 66 8.22 -17.03 8.73
C ALA A 66 6.72 -17.16 8.42
N SER A 67 5.93 -16.11 8.71
CA SER A 67 4.51 -16.05 8.37
C SER A 67 4.27 -16.00 6.86
N ASP A 68 5.10 -15.27 6.12
CA ASP A 68 5.05 -15.29 4.65
C ASP A 68 5.33 -16.70 4.10
N ASP A 69 6.34 -17.38 4.64
CA ASP A 69 6.69 -18.74 4.21
C ASP A 69 5.57 -19.74 4.54
N ALA A 70 4.93 -19.62 5.71
CA ALA A 70 3.78 -20.46 6.08
C ALA A 70 2.60 -20.24 5.14
N ARG A 71 2.28 -18.98 4.83
CA ARG A 71 1.24 -18.62 3.86
C ARG A 71 1.56 -19.16 2.47
N LEU A 72 2.80 -18.99 2.01
CA LEU A 72 3.27 -19.51 0.72
C LEU A 72 3.13 -21.04 0.64
N ARG A 73 3.53 -21.78 1.69
CA ARG A 73 3.35 -23.24 1.77
C ARG A 73 1.87 -23.64 1.65
N SER A 74 1.00 -22.98 2.41
CA SER A 74 -0.43 -23.27 2.40
C SER A 74 -1.05 -23.06 1.02
N MET A 75 -0.72 -21.95 0.34
CA MET A 75 -1.28 -21.67 -0.98
C MET A 75 -0.77 -22.62 -2.08
N ILE A 76 0.51 -23.02 -2.04
CA ILE A 76 1.07 -24.02 -2.97
C ILE A 76 0.43 -25.39 -2.71
N ALA A 77 0.28 -25.80 -1.45
CA ALA A 77 -0.38 -27.05 -1.10
C ALA A 77 -1.86 -27.07 -1.53
N GLY A 78 -2.51 -25.89 -1.53
CA GLY A 78 -3.85 -25.69 -2.09
C GLY A 78 -3.91 -25.61 -3.61
N GLY A 79 -2.79 -25.82 -4.33
CA GLY A 79 -2.74 -25.85 -5.79
C GLY A 79 -2.74 -24.49 -6.48
N SER A 80 -2.56 -23.39 -5.75
CA SER A 80 -2.47 -22.06 -6.36
C SER A 80 -1.19 -21.91 -7.16
N ASP A 81 -1.27 -21.31 -8.35
CA ASP A 81 -0.09 -21.00 -9.14
C ASP A 81 0.66 -19.76 -8.61
N SER A 82 1.89 -19.54 -9.11
CA SER A 82 2.73 -18.44 -8.64
C SER A 82 2.20 -17.05 -8.97
N ALA A 83 1.29 -16.90 -9.95
CA ALA A 83 0.69 -15.62 -10.28
C ALA A 83 -0.40 -15.27 -9.27
N ALA A 84 -1.34 -16.19 -9.02
CA ALA A 84 -2.42 -16.02 -8.04
C ALA A 84 -1.87 -15.80 -6.62
N ILE A 85 -0.80 -16.52 -6.25
CA ILE A 85 -0.12 -16.29 -4.97
C ILE A 85 0.51 -14.89 -4.92
N GLY A 86 1.10 -14.44 -6.02
CA GLY A 86 1.72 -13.13 -6.12
C GLY A 86 0.72 -12.01 -5.86
N ASP A 87 -0.43 -12.07 -6.53
CA ASP A 87 -1.52 -11.11 -6.36
C ASP A 87 -2.04 -11.11 -4.91
N ALA A 88 -2.25 -12.30 -4.32
CA ALA A 88 -2.73 -12.43 -2.94
C ALA A 88 -1.72 -11.92 -1.89
N MET A 89 -0.42 -12.07 -2.15
CA MET A 89 0.65 -11.65 -1.23
C MET A 89 1.20 -10.25 -1.52
N GLY A 90 0.80 -9.61 -2.63
CA GLY A 90 1.36 -8.34 -3.09
C GLY A 90 2.82 -8.44 -3.56
N ARG A 91 3.21 -9.59 -4.11
CA ARG A 91 4.57 -9.88 -4.60
C ARG A 91 4.54 -10.32 -6.07
N SER A 92 5.62 -10.07 -6.80
CA SER A 92 5.70 -10.51 -8.19
C SER A 92 5.74 -12.04 -8.31
N ARG A 93 5.21 -12.59 -9.42
CA ARG A 93 5.31 -14.01 -9.76
C ARG A 93 6.73 -14.55 -9.63
N GLY A 94 7.73 -13.79 -10.08
CA GLY A 94 9.14 -14.17 -9.98
C GLY A 94 9.64 -14.25 -8.54
N ALA A 95 9.21 -13.33 -7.66
CA ALA A 95 9.55 -13.37 -6.24
C ALA A 95 8.93 -14.59 -5.54
N ILE A 96 7.67 -14.92 -5.86
CA ILE A 96 7.01 -16.14 -5.37
C ILE A 96 7.78 -17.39 -5.82
N HIS A 97 8.06 -17.50 -7.12
CA HIS A 97 8.76 -18.66 -7.68
C HIS A 97 10.16 -18.85 -7.06
N SER A 98 10.93 -17.77 -6.97
CA SER A 98 12.26 -17.78 -6.35
C SER A 98 12.22 -18.20 -4.88
N ARG A 99 11.23 -17.71 -4.12
CA ARG A 99 11.06 -18.13 -2.73
C ARG A 99 10.63 -19.59 -2.61
N ALA A 100 9.68 -20.03 -3.43
CA ALA A 100 9.21 -21.41 -3.45
C ALA A 100 10.34 -22.39 -3.76
N LEU A 101 11.24 -22.06 -4.70
CA LEU A 101 12.45 -22.83 -4.98
C LEU A 101 13.37 -22.92 -3.76
N ARG A 102 13.63 -21.78 -3.08
CA ARG A 102 14.48 -21.75 -1.87
C ARG A 102 13.90 -22.56 -0.70
N LEU A 103 12.57 -22.67 -0.63
CA LEU A 103 11.87 -23.45 0.37
C LEU A 103 11.66 -24.92 -0.04
N GLY A 104 12.08 -25.31 -1.25
CA GLY A 104 11.90 -26.67 -1.77
C GLY A 104 10.44 -27.03 -2.07
N LEU A 105 9.57 -26.05 -2.26
CA LEU A 105 8.13 -26.25 -2.48
C LEU A 105 7.77 -26.54 -3.93
N VAL A 106 8.68 -26.26 -4.85
CA VAL A 106 8.54 -26.54 -6.28
C VAL A 106 9.85 -27.15 -6.80
N PRO A 107 9.78 -28.06 -7.79
CA PRO A 107 10.97 -28.67 -8.36
C PRO A 107 11.87 -27.62 -9.03
N ALA A 108 13.18 -27.81 -8.94
CA ALA A 108 14.14 -26.97 -9.64
C ALA A 108 13.90 -27.02 -11.16
N PRO A 109 14.06 -25.90 -11.87
CA PRO A 109 13.94 -25.89 -13.32
C PRO A 109 14.94 -26.88 -13.91
N ARG A 110 14.46 -27.78 -14.77
CA ARG A 110 15.33 -28.69 -15.52
C ARG A 110 16.19 -27.84 -16.45
N ARG A 111 17.51 -27.85 -16.25
CA ARG A 111 18.45 -27.31 -17.22
C ARG A 111 18.53 -28.32 -18.36
N LEU A 112 18.12 -27.90 -19.56
CA LEU A 112 18.36 -28.64 -20.81
C LEU A 112 19.80 -28.42 -21.27
#